data_AF-A0A9E1YG50-F1
#
_entry.id   AF-A0A9E1YG50-F1
#
_cell.length_a   1.000
_cell.length_b   1.000
_cell.length_c   1.000
_cell.angle_alpha   90.00
_cell.angle_beta   90.00
_cell.angle_gamma   90.00
#
_symmetry.space_group_name_H-M   'P 1'
#
loop_
_entity.id
_entity.type
_entity.pdbx_description
1 polymer ?
#
loop_
_entity_poly.entity_id
_entity_poly.type
_entity_poly.pdbx_seq_one_letter_code
_entity_poly.pdbx_strand_id
1 'polypeptide(L)'
;MRLSLLLLIGLIVAGCAAPAPMIDFDPSYNFSQDRTFAFISEHPLIKEAGAEVGNPMIEGRLVQITANILAARGFTRVSNPEKADLAVGFTLGEREKIQVDSYPEFYRGGYGRWGWGSGYYGGYSGQSVDVRQYTEGVLSVDIYDPQERRPVWHG
;
A
#
# COMPACT_ATOMS: atom_id res chain seq x y z
N MET A 1 -10.49 -48.20 1.22
CA MET A 1 -10.09 -47.43 0.00
C MET A 1 -10.86 -46.13 -0.18
N ARG A 2 -12.21 -46.09 -0.09
CA ARG A 2 -12.97 -44.83 -0.27
C ARG A 2 -12.79 -43.81 0.87
N LEU A 3 -12.67 -44.26 2.12
CA LEU A 3 -12.44 -43.38 3.28
C LEU A 3 -11.03 -42.75 3.28
N SER A 4 -10.03 -43.51 2.83
CA SER A 4 -8.63 -43.07 2.73
C SER A 4 -8.44 -41.95 1.69
N LEU A 5 -9.22 -41.99 0.60
CA LEU A 5 -9.21 -40.96 -0.44
C LEU A 5 -9.87 -39.65 0.05
N LEU A 6 -10.94 -39.74 0.85
CA LEU A 6 -11.59 -38.58 1.46
C LEU A 6 -10.71 -37.89 2.51
N LEU A 7 -9.93 -38.67 3.29
CA LEU A 7 -8.98 -38.14 4.27
C LEU A 7 -7.80 -37.42 3.58
N LEU A 8 -7.34 -37.94 2.44
CA LEU A 8 -6.26 -37.33 1.65
C LEU A 8 -6.71 -36.03 0.97
N ILE A 9 -7.95 -35.97 0.49
CA ILE A 9 -8.55 -34.73 -0.05
C ILE A 9 -8.72 -33.68 1.06
N GLY A 10 -9.09 -34.10 2.28
CA GLY A 10 -9.19 -33.20 3.43
C GLY A 10 -7.87 -32.54 3.84
N LEU A 11 -6.74 -33.24 3.69
CA LEU A 11 -5.41 -32.69 4.01
C LEU A 11 -4.91 -31.64 2.99
N ILE A 12 -5.37 -31.72 1.73
CA ILE A 12 -4.90 -30.83 0.66
C ILE A 12 -5.56 -29.43 0.76
N VAL A 13 -6.71 -29.32 1.42
CA VAL A 13 -7.45 -28.03 1.55
C VAL A 13 -6.91 -27.16 2.69
N ALA A 14 -6.05 -27.68 3.58
CA ALA A 14 -5.51 -26.93 4.72
C ALA A 14 -4.34 -25.98 4.36
N GLY A 15 -3.93 -25.90 3.09
CA GLY A 15 -2.59 -25.43 2.71
C GLY A 15 -2.42 -24.00 2.21
N CYS A 16 -3.44 -23.13 2.19
CA CYS A 16 -3.27 -21.80 1.58
C CYS A 16 -3.96 -20.68 2.37
N ALA A 17 -3.34 -20.28 3.48
CA ALA A 17 -3.66 -19.01 4.14
C ALA A 17 -2.45 -18.09 4.00
N ALA A 18 -2.55 -17.08 3.14
CA ALA A 18 -1.64 -15.94 3.23
C ALA A 18 -1.88 -15.22 4.56
N PRO A 19 -0.84 -14.64 5.20
CA PRO A 19 -1.06 -13.80 6.37
C PRO A 19 -2.05 -12.68 6.01
N ALA A 20 -2.96 -12.39 6.94
CA ALA A 20 -3.89 -11.28 6.75
C ALA A 20 -3.11 -9.96 6.59
N PRO A 21 -3.51 -9.08 5.67
CA PRO A 21 -2.90 -7.76 5.58
C PRO A 21 -3.12 -7.00 6.89
N MET A 22 -2.11 -6.25 7.31
CA MET A 22 -2.27 -5.27 8.38
C MET A 22 -3.03 -4.10 7.78
N ILE A 23 -4.13 -3.69 8.40
CA ILE A 23 -4.95 -2.56 7.93
C ILE A 23 -5.15 -1.63 9.11
N ASP A 24 -4.98 -0.34 8.88
CA ASP A 24 -5.25 0.72 9.85
C ASP A 24 -5.97 1.88 9.13
N PHE A 25 -6.77 2.66 9.86
CA PHE A 25 -7.51 3.79 9.29
C PHE A 25 -7.83 4.82 10.37
N ASP A 26 -8.05 6.07 9.95
CA ASP A 26 -8.50 7.12 10.87
C ASP A 26 -9.99 6.94 11.22
N PRO A 27 -10.33 6.63 12.49
CA PRO A 27 -11.72 6.44 12.92
C PRO A 27 -12.56 7.72 12.89
N SER A 28 -11.93 8.89 12.78
CA SER A 28 -12.61 10.19 12.67
C SER A 28 -12.93 10.60 11.23
N TYR A 29 -12.38 9.92 10.23
CA TYR A 29 -12.63 10.22 8.82
C TYR A 29 -13.91 9.56 8.30
N ASN A 30 -14.71 10.31 7.55
CA ASN A 30 -16.00 9.85 7.05
C ASN A 30 -15.97 9.50 5.55
N PHE A 31 -15.63 8.25 5.25
CA PHE A 31 -15.58 7.72 3.87
C PHE A 31 -16.93 7.70 3.13
N SER A 32 -18.05 7.91 3.81
CA SER A 32 -19.38 7.82 3.17
C SER A 32 -19.67 8.94 2.17
N GLN A 33 -18.89 10.03 2.23
CA GLN A 33 -19.05 11.21 1.38
C GLN A 33 -18.19 11.13 0.11
N ASP A 34 -17.16 10.29 0.10
CA ASP A 34 -16.21 10.20 -1.00
C ASP A 34 -16.82 9.50 -2.21
N ARG A 35 -16.58 10.04 -3.40
CA ARG A 35 -17.10 9.51 -4.67
C ARG A 35 -16.02 9.39 -5.72
N THR A 36 -14.91 10.10 -5.55
CA THR A 36 -13.85 10.17 -6.54
C THR A 36 -12.52 9.76 -5.93
N PHE A 37 -11.66 9.17 -6.76
CA PHE A 37 -10.29 8.89 -6.37
C PHE A 37 -9.33 9.23 -7.49
N ALA A 38 -8.08 9.45 -7.14
CA ALA A 38 -6.96 9.55 -8.06
C ALA A 38 -5.75 8.82 -7.50
N PHE A 39 -4.75 8.59 -8.35
CA PHE A 39 -3.43 8.19 -7.88
C PHE A 39 -2.62 9.44 -7.51
N ILE A 40 -1.80 9.36 -6.46
CA ILE A 40 -1.08 10.52 -5.91
C ILE A 40 -0.15 11.23 -6.92
N SER A 41 0.26 10.52 -7.96
CA SER A 41 1.11 11.00 -9.05
C SER A 41 0.93 10.11 -10.29
N GLU A 42 1.60 10.44 -11.39
CA GLU A 42 1.68 9.59 -12.58
C GLU A 42 2.36 8.24 -12.30
N HIS A 43 3.34 8.25 -11.37
CA HIS A 43 4.06 7.09 -10.89
C HIS A 43 3.79 6.90 -9.39
N PRO A 44 2.62 6.33 -9.01
CA PRO A 44 2.20 6.24 -7.62
C PRO A 44 2.96 5.19 -6.80
N LEU A 45 3.84 4.38 -7.43
CA LEU A 45 4.66 3.41 -6.73
C LEU A 45 6.01 4.00 -6.30
N ILE A 46 6.15 4.22 -5.00
CA ILE A 46 7.42 4.53 -4.36
C ILE A 46 8.15 3.23 -4.04
N LYS A 47 9.46 3.23 -4.26
CA LYS A 47 10.34 2.09 -4.04
C LYS A 47 11.44 2.49 -3.07
N GLU A 48 11.84 1.56 -2.21
CA GLU A 48 13.02 1.74 -1.38
C GLU A 48 14.27 2.00 -2.22
N ALA A 49 15.16 2.84 -1.72
CA ALA A 49 16.45 3.11 -2.33
C ALA A 49 17.27 1.80 -2.40
N GLY A 50 17.53 1.31 -3.62
CA GLY A 50 18.24 0.06 -3.85
C GLY A 50 17.34 -1.18 -3.99
N ALA A 51 16.02 -1.05 -3.86
CA ALA A 51 15.12 -2.16 -4.13
C ALA A 51 15.09 -2.50 -5.64
N GLU A 52 15.51 -3.72 -5.97
CA GLU A 52 15.33 -4.28 -7.31
C GLU A 52 13.90 -4.79 -7.46
N VAL A 53 13.08 -4.04 -8.19
CA VAL A 53 11.76 -4.52 -8.60
C VAL A 53 11.93 -5.47 -9.77
N GLY A 54 11.92 -6.77 -9.48
CA GLY A 54 12.10 -7.83 -10.49
C GLY A 54 11.02 -7.87 -11.57
N ASN A 55 9.92 -7.13 -11.43
CA ASN A 55 8.85 -7.04 -12.43
C ASN A 55 8.52 -5.57 -12.79
N PRO A 56 8.92 -5.08 -13.97
CA PRO A 56 8.65 -3.69 -14.38
C PRO A 56 7.16 -3.40 -14.57
N MET A 57 6.31 -4.42 -14.67
CA MET A 57 4.87 -4.26 -14.84
C MET A 57 4.11 -4.09 -13.51
N ILE A 58 4.79 -4.18 -12.36
CA ILE A 58 4.09 -4.23 -11.07
C ILE A 58 3.27 -2.97 -10.79
N GLU A 59 3.82 -1.78 -11.08
CA GLU A 59 3.12 -0.51 -10.89
C GLU A 59 1.82 -0.45 -11.71
N GLY A 60 1.90 -0.78 -13.00
CA GLY A 60 0.73 -0.82 -13.88
C GLY A 60 -0.33 -1.82 -13.41
N ARG A 61 0.09 -2.98 -12.87
CA ARG A 61 -0.84 -3.96 -12.27
C ARG A 61 -1.50 -3.44 -11.01
N LEU A 62 -0.76 -2.80 -10.11
CA LEU A 62 -1.30 -2.19 -8.88
C LEU A 62 -2.32 -1.10 -9.21
N VAL A 63 -1.98 -0.22 -10.15
CA VAL A 63 -2.89 0.82 -10.66
C VAL A 63 -4.17 0.20 -11.22
N GLN A 64 -4.06 -0.81 -12.08
CA GLN A 64 -5.23 -1.43 -12.70
C GLN A 64 -6.12 -2.17 -11.69
N ILE A 65 -5.52 -2.96 -10.80
CA ILE A 65 -6.25 -3.73 -9.78
C ILE A 65 -6.99 -2.78 -8.83
N THR A 66 -6.29 -1.76 -8.34
CA THR A 66 -6.86 -0.78 -7.41
C THR A 66 -7.99 0.00 -8.06
N ALA A 67 -7.80 0.44 -9.31
CA ALA A 67 -8.85 1.13 -10.05
C ALA A 67 -10.11 0.26 -10.24
N ASN A 68 -9.93 -1.03 -10.57
CA ASN A 68 -11.05 -1.96 -10.71
C ASN A 68 -11.80 -2.18 -9.38
N ILE A 69 -11.06 -2.34 -8.28
CA ILE A 69 -11.65 -2.54 -6.94
C ILE A 69 -12.44 -1.30 -6.51
N LEU A 70 -11.87 -0.11 -6.68
CA LEU A 70 -12.53 1.14 -6.29
C LEU A 70 -13.73 1.44 -7.19
N ALA A 71 -13.64 1.19 -8.50
CA ALA A 71 -14.76 1.30 -9.42
C ALA A 71 -15.90 0.35 -9.06
N ALA A 72 -15.59 -0.91 -8.70
CA ALA A 72 -16.58 -1.87 -8.22
C ALA A 72 -17.25 -1.45 -6.90
N ARG A 73 -16.60 -0.59 -6.11
CA ARG A 73 -17.14 0.05 -4.91
C ARG A 73 -17.87 1.37 -5.18
N GLY A 74 -17.99 1.78 -6.44
CA GLY A 74 -18.75 2.98 -6.85
C GLY A 74 -17.92 4.26 -6.93
N PHE A 75 -16.60 4.19 -6.80
CA PHE A 75 -15.75 5.37 -6.97
C PHE A 75 -15.45 5.67 -8.44
N THR A 76 -15.37 6.96 -8.77
CA THR A 76 -14.98 7.43 -10.10
C THR A 76 -13.53 7.91 -10.10
N ARG A 77 -12.72 7.40 -11.03
CA ARG A 77 -11.34 7.88 -11.18
C ARG A 77 -11.32 9.26 -11.82
N VAL A 78 -10.58 10.20 -11.21
CA VAL A 78 -10.28 11.52 -11.79
C VAL A 78 -8.78 11.66 -12.07
N SER A 79 -8.41 12.61 -12.94
CA SER A 79 -7.01 12.80 -13.36
C SER A 79 -6.21 13.68 -12.41
N ASN A 80 -6.85 14.63 -11.71
CA ASN A 80 -6.18 15.53 -10.79
C ASN A 80 -6.35 15.03 -9.34
N PRO A 81 -5.28 14.59 -8.68
CA PRO A 81 -5.36 14.08 -7.31
C PRO A 81 -5.71 15.14 -6.27
N GLU A 82 -5.38 16.42 -6.50
CA GLU A 82 -5.76 17.50 -5.59
C GLU A 82 -7.26 17.83 -5.64
N LYS A 83 -7.98 17.35 -6.66
CA LYS A 83 -9.43 17.52 -6.82
C LYS A 83 -10.22 16.23 -6.54
N ALA A 84 -9.54 15.15 -6.23
CA ALA A 84 -10.19 13.91 -5.84
C ALA A 84 -10.61 13.98 -4.37
N ASP A 85 -11.60 13.17 -3.99
CA ASP A 85 -11.94 12.99 -2.56
C ASP A 85 -10.86 12.15 -1.86
N LEU A 86 -10.30 11.18 -2.59
CA LEU A 86 -9.23 10.30 -2.11
C LEU A 86 -8.05 10.25 -3.09
N ALA A 87 -6.82 10.26 -2.57
CA ALA A 87 -5.63 9.98 -3.36
C ALA A 87 -4.98 8.66 -2.90
N VAL A 88 -4.55 7.82 -3.84
CA VAL A 88 -3.98 6.50 -3.56
C VAL A 88 -2.52 6.42 -3.97
N GLY A 89 -1.67 5.94 -3.06
CA GLY A 89 -0.24 5.70 -3.27
C GLY A 89 0.15 4.27 -2.92
N PHE A 90 1.28 3.84 -3.46
CA PHE A 90 1.87 2.53 -3.18
C PHE A 90 3.30 2.68 -2.72
N THR A 91 3.72 1.81 -1.81
CA THR A 91 5.11 1.72 -1.37
C THR A 91 5.56 0.27 -1.42
N LEU A 92 6.73 0.02 -2.01
CA LEU A 92 7.34 -1.31 -2.08
C LEU A 92 8.77 -1.27 -1.52
N GLY A 93 9.00 -2.02 -0.44
CA GLY A 93 10.32 -2.14 0.19
C GLY A 93 10.24 -2.61 1.64
N GLU A 94 11.38 -2.58 2.32
CA GLU A 94 11.47 -2.75 3.77
C GLU A 94 10.91 -1.52 4.46
N ARG A 95 10.14 -1.77 5.53
CA ARG A 95 9.42 -0.74 6.30
C ARG A 95 10.33 0.41 6.72
N GLU A 96 11.60 0.15 7.02
CA GLU A 96 12.53 1.09 7.65
C GLU A 96 13.26 2.06 6.69
N LYS A 97 13.21 1.85 5.37
CA LYS A 97 14.12 2.55 4.43
C LYS A 97 13.44 3.45 3.39
N ILE A 98 12.11 3.60 3.44
CA ILE A 98 11.40 4.49 2.53
C ILE A 98 11.51 5.94 3.03
N GLN A 99 12.05 6.81 2.19
CA GLN A 99 12.25 8.22 2.54
C GLN A 99 10.96 9.03 2.28
N VAL A 100 10.55 9.84 3.25
CA VAL A 100 9.38 10.75 3.16
C VAL A 100 9.46 11.68 1.94
N ASP A 101 10.66 12.04 1.52
CA ASP A 101 10.90 12.86 0.31
C ASP A 101 10.49 12.19 -1.00
N SER A 102 10.20 10.88 -0.98
CA SER A 102 9.75 10.15 -2.18
C SER A 102 8.30 10.45 -2.54
N TYR A 103 7.52 11.00 -1.60
CA TYR A 103 6.15 11.43 -1.88
C TYR A 103 6.12 12.77 -2.64
N PRO A 104 5.09 13.04 -3.47
CA PRO A 104 4.89 14.36 -4.05
C PRO A 104 4.82 15.43 -2.96
N GLU A 105 5.38 16.61 -3.23
CA GLU A 105 5.51 17.71 -2.26
C GLU A 105 4.21 17.99 -1.49
N PHE A 106 3.08 17.96 -2.21
CA PHE A 106 1.74 18.15 -1.66
C PHE A 106 1.40 17.19 -0.51
N TYR A 107 1.92 15.96 -0.51
CA TYR A 107 1.63 14.90 0.46
C TYR A 107 2.76 14.67 1.50
N ARG A 108 3.94 15.29 1.33
CA ARG A 108 5.10 15.09 2.24
C ARG A 108 4.82 15.51 3.68
N GLY A 109 4.15 16.65 3.87
CA GLY A 109 3.93 17.25 5.20
C GLY A 109 2.98 16.45 6.11
N GLY A 110 2.14 15.58 5.55
CA GLY A 110 1.20 14.77 6.31
C GLY A 110 1.87 13.61 7.05
N TYR A 111 2.87 12.98 6.44
CA TYR A 111 3.46 11.75 6.95
C TYR A 111 4.15 11.91 8.31
N GLY A 112 4.92 12.99 8.52
CA GLY A 112 5.61 13.24 9.78
C GLY A 112 4.72 13.80 10.90
N ARG A 113 3.61 14.47 10.57
CA ARG A 113 2.76 15.21 11.53
C ARG A 113 1.64 14.37 12.13
N TRP A 114 1.14 13.36 11.41
CA TRP A 114 -0.08 12.63 11.78
C TRP A 114 0.19 11.24 12.37
N GLY A 115 1.43 10.96 12.82
CA GLY A 115 1.79 9.68 13.46
C GLY A 115 1.93 8.49 12.50
N TRP A 116 1.27 8.55 11.34
CA TRP A 116 1.30 7.54 10.27
C TRP A 116 2.68 7.28 9.66
N GLY A 117 3.57 8.29 9.61
CA GLY A 117 4.94 8.13 9.13
C GLY A 117 6.02 8.15 10.20
N SER A 118 5.71 8.61 11.42
CA SER A 118 6.73 8.83 12.46
C SER A 118 7.23 7.53 13.10
N GLY A 119 6.46 6.43 13.06
CA GLY A 119 6.90 5.11 13.55
C GLY A 119 7.33 4.15 12.44
N TYR A 120 6.91 4.40 11.20
CA TYR A 120 7.17 3.51 10.06
C TYR A 120 8.35 3.98 9.20
N TYR A 121 8.52 5.30 9.01
CA TYR A 121 9.43 5.87 8.01
C TYR A 121 10.50 6.80 8.62
N GLY A 122 10.69 6.78 9.95
CA GLY A 122 11.56 7.70 10.66
C GLY A 122 12.40 7.05 11.77
N GLY A 123 13.68 6.81 11.46
CA GLY A 123 14.79 6.98 12.42
C GLY A 123 15.32 5.74 13.14
N TYR A 124 16.12 4.91 12.45
CA TYR A 124 17.17 4.13 13.12
C TYR A 124 18.37 3.89 12.18
N SER A 125 19.56 4.34 12.58
CA SER A 125 20.82 4.01 11.90
C SER A 125 21.38 2.72 12.51
N GLY A 126 20.94 1.57 11.98
CA GLY A 126 21.49 0.25 12.29
C GLY A 126 22.31 -0.28 11.11
N GLN A 127 23.56 -0.66 11.34
CA GLN A 127 24.43 -1.28 10.35
C GLN A 127 23.81 -2.60 9.83
N SER A 128 23.54 -2.69 8.53
CA SER A 128 23.05 -3.92 7.89
C SER A 128 24.23 -4.75 7.40
N VAL A 129 24.28 -6.01 7.84
CA VAL A 129 25.16 -7.05 7.28
C VAL A 129 24.56 -7.50 5.95
N ASP A 130 25.37 -7.39 4.91
CA ASP A 130 25.06 -7.74 3.53
C ASP A 130 24.84 -9.26 3.41
N VAL A 131 23.58 -9.68 3.44
CA VAL A 131 23.17 -11.02 3.04
C VAL A 131 22.19 -10.81 1.89
N ARG A 132 22.53 -11.34 0.71
CA ARG A 132 21.61 -11.51 -0.42
C ARG A 132 20.46 -12.44 -0.03
N GLN A 133 19.55 -11.95 0.80
CA GLN A 133 18.22 -12.50 0.97
C GLN A 133 17.34 -11.83 -0.07
N TYR A 134 16.48 -12.62 -0.70
CA TYR A 134 15.31 -12.06 -1.37
C TYR A 134 14.51 -11.34 -0.28
N THR A 135 14.74 -10.05 -0.12
CA THR A 135 14.05 -9.20 0.84
C THR A 135 12.55 -9.34 0.60
N GLU A 136 11.81 -9.77 1.62
CA GLU A 136 10.35 -9.73 1.62
C GLU A 136 9.90 -8.28 1.38
N GLY A 137 9.60 -7.94 0.13
CA GLY A 137 9.08 -6.63 -0.22
C GLY A 137 7.69 -6.47 0.38
N VAL A 138 7.56 -5.66 1.43
CA VAL A 138 6.26 -5.26 1.94
C VAL A 138 5.66 -4.29 0.92
N LEU A 139 4.50 -4.64 0.38
CA LEU A 139 3.67 -3.72 -0.37
C LEU A 139 2.73 -3.04 0.61
N SER A 140 2.80 -1.71 0.67
CA SER A 140 1.81 -0.88 1.35
C SER A 140 0.98 -0.10 0.34
N VAL A 141 -0.29 0.05 0.66
CA VAL A 141 -1.26 0.88 -0.04
C VAL A 141 -1.71 1.96 0.93
N ASP A 142 -1.53 3.22 0.55
CA ASP A 142 -1.88 4.37 1.38
C ASP A 142 -2.98 5.18 0.69
N ILE A 143 -3.98 5.63 1.46
CA ILE A 143 -5.03 6.52 0.97
C ILE A 143 -4.98 7.82 1.78
N TYR A 144 -5.01 8.96 1.08
CA TYR A 144 -5.00 10.30 1.66
C TYR A 144 -6.30 11.02 1.36
N ASP A 145 -6.66 11.90 2.30
CA ASP A 145 -7.52 13.04 2.06
C ASP A 145 -6.68 14.18 1.43
N PRO A 146 -6.94 14.57 0.17
CA PRO A 146 -6.23 15.66 -0.48
C PRO A 146 -6.55 17.05 0.11
N GLN A 147 -7.70 17.24 0.76
CA GLN A 147 -8.09 18.51 1.37
C GLN A 147 -7.27 18.77 2.63
N GLU A 148 -7.23 17.79 3.53
CA GLU A 148 -6.48 17.88 4.80
C GLU A 148 -5.01 17.44 4.67
N ARG A 149 -4.62 16.93 3.50
CA ARG A 149 -3.26 16.48 3.15
C ARG A 149 -2.71 15.49 4.17
N ARG A 150 -3.54 14.50 4.50
CA ARG A 150 -3.21 13.50 5.53
C ARG A 150 -3.67 12.11 5.12
N PRO A 151 -2.95 11.07 5.55
CA PRO A 151 -3.41 9.70 5.38
C PRO A 151 -4.69 9.46 6.20
N VAL A 152 -5.59 8.68 5.62
CA VAL A 152 -6.87 8.27 6.23
C VAL A 152 -7.02 6.75 6.28
N TRP A 153 -6.23 6.01 5.50
CA TRP A 153 -6.22 4.54 5.48
C TRP A 153 -4.85 4.02 5.03
N HIS A 154 -4.44 2.87 5.56
CA HIS A 154 -3.21 2.14 5.23
C HIS A 154 -3.47 0.64 5.25
N GLY A 155 -2.83 -0.11 4.35
CA GLY A 155 -2.72 -1.55 4.48
C GLY A 155 -1.87 -2.23 3.42
#